data_AF-A0A2D9F4K3-F1
#
_entry.id   AF-A0A2D9F4K3-F1
#
_cell.length_a   1.000
_cell.length_b   1.000
_cell.length_c   1.000
_cell.angle_alpha   90.00
_cell.angle_beta   90.00
_cell.angle_gamma   90.00
#
_symmetry.space_group_name_H-M   'P 1'
#
loop_
_entity.id
_entity.type
_entity.pdbx_description
1 polymer ?
#
loop_
_entity_poly.entity_id
_entity_poly.type
_entity_poly.pdbx_seq_one_letter_code
_entity_poly.pdbx_strand_id
1 'polypeptide(L)'
;MVAEKLGITFRHTIEKRINGAESVGAHKTSMLQDVEAGRSLETEALIGAVLELAKMTGTDCPHTFSVYSCVKLLNKVMVTQHAGVVVQSAGAAAE
;
A
#
# COMPACT_ATOMS: atom_id res chain seq x y z
N MET A 1 -8.85 8.51 13.98
CA MET A 1 -8.49 8.05 12.62
C MET A 1 -9.26 8.87 11.57
N VAL A 2 -8.80 8.91 10.30
CA VAL A 2 -9.48 9.66 9.22
C VAL A 2 -10.96 9.27 9.10
N ALA A 3 -11.25 7.97 9.08
CA ALA A 3 -12.62 7.44 8.94
C ALA A 3 -13.56 7.88 10.08
N GLU A 4 -13.09 7.90 11.32
CA GLU A 4 -13.90 8.31 12.48
C GLU A 4 -14.27 9.79 12.41
N LYS A 5 -13.37 10.64 11.92
CA LYS A 5 -13.67 12.07 11.66
C LYS A 5 -14.75 12.26 10.59
N LEU A 6 -15.00 11.24 9.77
CA LEU A 6 -16.05 11.20 8.75
C LEU A 6 -17.30 10.44 9.23
N GLY A 7 -17.37 10.04 10.50
CA GLY A 7 -18.51 9.30 11.05
C GLY A 7 -18.60 7.83 10.59
N ILE A 8 -17.53 7.29 10.00
CA ILE A 8 -17.50 5.91 9.51
C ILE A 8 -17.11 4.97 10.66
N THR A 9 -17.90 3.91 10.85
CA THR A 9 -17.61 2.83 11.78
C THR A 9 -17.27 1.55 11.02
N PHE A 10 -16.25 0.83 11.48
CA PHE A 10 -15.85 -0.45 10.89
C PHE A 10 -16.36 -1.62 11.73
N ARG A 11 -16.89 -2.64 11.06
CA ARG A 11 -17.37 -3.88 11.71
C ARG A 11 -16.26 -4.67 12.43
N HIS A 12 -15.01 -4.52 11.99
CA HIS A 12 -13.86 -5.24 12.53
C HIS A 12 -12.85 -4.28 13.13
N THR A 13 -12.29 -4.64 14.29
CA THR A 13 -11.20 -3.91 14.93
C THR A 13 -9.93 -4.00 14.09
N ILE A 14 -8.95 -3.16 14.41
CA ILE A 14 -7.65 -3.15 13.74
C ILE A 14 -6.95 -4.50 13.98
N GLU A 15 -6.97 -5.01 15.21
CA GLU A 15 -6.35 -6.28 15.59
C GLU A 15 -6.94 -7.45 14.80
N LYS A 16 -8.27 -7.47 14.65
CA LYS A 16 -8.95 -8.49 13.85
C LYS A 16 -8.55 -8.41 12.37
N ARG A 17 -8.31 -7.21 11.84
CA ARG A 17 -7.82 -7.03 10.46
C ARG A 17 -6.37 -7.46 10.30
N ILE A 18 -5.51 -7.18 11.28
CA ILE A 18 -4.11 -7.62 11.30
C ILE A 18 -4.03 -9.15 11.34
N ASN A 19 -4.72 -9.78 12.29
CA ASN A 19 -4.76 -11.24 12.41
C ASN A 19 -5.37 -11.90 11.16
N GLY A 20 -6.40 -11.26 10.59
CA GLY A 20 -6.98 -11.69 9.33
C GLY A 20 -5.97 -11.66 8.18
N ALA A 21 -5.22 -10.56 8.02
CA ALA A 21 -4.19 -10.44 7.00
C ALA A 21 -3.05 -11.45 7.19
N GLU A 22 -2.63 -11.69 8.43
CA GLU A 22 -1.63 -12.73 8.76
C GLU A 22 -2.09 -14.12 8.33
N SER A 23 -3.36 -14.47 8.60
CA SER A 23 -3.91 -15.79 8.27
C SER A 23 -3.99 -16.10 6.77
N VAL A 24 -3.92 -15.08 5.90
CA VAL A 24 -3.91 -15.25 4.44
C VAL A 24 -2.58 -15.89 3.97
N GLY A 25 -1.49 -15.74 4.72
CA GLY A 25 -0.19 -16.31 4.39
C GLY A 25 0.48 -15.68 3.17
N ALA A 26 1.19 -16.49 2.39
CA ALA A 26 1.95 -16.04 1.21
C ALA A 26 1.02 -15.68 0.03
N HIS A 27 0.42 -14.49 0.10
CA HIS A 27 -0.46 -13.98 -0.94
C HIS A 27 0.10 -12.73 -1.60
N LYS A 28 0.11 -12.73 -2.94
CA LYS A 28 0.49 -11.57 -3.74
C LYS A 28 -0.72 -10.66 -3.95
N THR A 29 -0.69 -9.48 -3.35
CA THR A 29 -1.71 -8.43 -3.58
C THR A 29 -1.72 -7.99 -5.05
N SER A 30 -2.84 -7.46 -5.53
CA SER A 30 -2.96 -6.98 -6.92
C SER A 30 -1.86 -5.99 -7.28
N MET A 31 -1.62 -4.99 -6.43
CA MET A 31 -0.55 -4.01 -6.64
C MET A 31 0.85 -4.62 -6.68
N LEU A 32 1.13 -5.70 -5.94
CA LEU A 32 2.42 -6.39 -6.07
C LEU A 32 2.54 -7.10 -7.43
N GLN A 33 1.45 -7.70 -7.92
CA GLN A 33 1.43 -8.29 -9.26
C GLN A 33 1.61 -7.23 -10.35
N ASP A 34 1.08 -6.01 -10.17
CA ASP A 34 1.30 -4.88 -11.08
C ASP A 34 2.75 -4.41 -11.05
N VAL A 35 3.38 -4.35 -9.87
CA VAL A 35 4.81 -4.05 -9.71
C VAL A 35 5.67 -5.07 -10.48
N GLU A 36 5.39 -6.36 -10.33
CA GLU A 36 6.12 -7.43 -11.04
C GLU A 36 5.90 -7.39 -12.55
N ALA A 37 4.73 -6.94 -12.99
CA ALA A 37 4.38 -6.84 -14.41
C ALA A 37 4.74 -5.48 -15.04
N GLY A 38 5.31 -4.53 -14.29
CA GLY A 38 5.63 -3.19 -14.81
C GLY A 38 4.40 -2.34 -15.13
N ARG A 39 3.24 -2.63 -14.52
CA ARG A 39 1.99 -1.90 -14.76
C ARG A 39 1.86 -0.69 -13.84
N SER A 40 1.12 0.32 -14.30
CA SER A 40 0.77 1.48 -13.48
C SER A 40 -0.03 1.05 -12.25
N LEU A 41 0.31 1.61 -11.10
CA LEU A 41 -0.31 1.28 -9.82
C LEU A 41 -1.54 2.14 -9.51
N GLU A 42 -2.46 1.58 -8.71
CA GLU A 42 -3.67 2.26 -8.21
C GLU A 42 -3.39 3.20 -7.02
N THR A 43 -2.16 3.73 -6.91
CA THR A 43 -1.66 4.47 -5.74
C THR A 43 -2.51 5.70 -5.39
N GLU A 44 -2.94 6.45 -6.41
CA GLU A 44 -3.76 7.65 -6.18
C GLU A 44 -5.19 7.29 -5.76
N ALA A 45 -5.78 6.25 -6.36
CA ALA A 45 -7.15 5.84 -6.07
C ALA A 45 -7.29 5.23 -4.67
N LEU A 46 -6.28 4.49 -4.20
CA LEU A 46 -6.32 3.80 -2.91
C LEU A 46 -5.73 4.62 -1.77
N ILE A 47 -4.51 5.12 -1.93
CA ILE A 47 -3.76 5.78 -0.84
C ILE A 47 -3.87 7.30 -0.94
N GLY A 48 -3.76 7.84 -2.16
CA GLY A 48 -3.90 9.28 -2.42
C GLY A 48 -5.25 9.83 -1.94
N ALA A 49 -6.34 9.14 -2.28
CA ALA A 49 -7.68 9.49 -1.82
C ALA A 49 -7.80 9.55 -0.28
N VAL A 50 -7.18 8.60 0.44
CA VAL A 50 -7.20 8.60 1.92
C VAL A 50 -6.38 9.77 2.49
N LEU A 51 -5.24 10.11 1.88
CA LEU A 51 -4.43 11.26 2.29
C LEU A 51 -5.13 12.60 2.01
N GLU A 52 -5.91 12.68 0.93
CA GLU A 52 -6.76 13.84 0.66
C GLU A 52 -7.83 14.01 1.75
N LEU A 53 -8.52 12.92 2.12
CA LEU A 53 -9.46 12.92 3.25
C LEU A 53 -8.78 13.26 4.58
N ALA A 54 -7.55 12.79 4.79
CA ALA A 54 -6.76 13.13 5.97
C ALA A 54 -6.52 14.65 6.05
N LYS A 55 -6.14 15.29 4.93
CA LYS A 55 -5.98 16.74 4.84
C LYS A 55 -7.29 17.48 5.10
N MET A 56 -8.40 17.04 4.51
CA MET A 56 -9.73 17.66 4.72
C MET A 56 -10.20 17.59 6.17
N THR A 57 -9.82 16.53 6.89
CA THR A 57 -10.20 16.30 8.29
C THR A 57 -9.19 16.82 9.31
N GLY A 58 -8.07 17.41 8.86
CA GLY A 58 -6.97 17.83 9.72
C GLY A 58 -6.35 16.67 10.51
N THR A 59 -6.33 15.47 9.93
CA THR A 59 -5.76 14.27 10.56
C THR A 59 -4.36 14.02 10.04
N ASP A 60 -3.37 14.04 10.93
CA ASP A 60 -1.99 13.70 10.56
C ASP A 60 -1.86 12.19 10.27
N CYS A 61 -1.23 11.88 9.13
CA CYS A 61 -1.00 10.50 8.66
C CYS A 61 0.47 10.31 8.20
N PRO A 62 1.48 10.57 9.06
CA PRO A 62 2.88 10.59 8.66
C PRO A 62 3.35 9.24 8.10
N HIS A 63 2.94 8.12 8.71
CA HIS A 63 3.34 6.79 8.27
C HIS A 63 2.75 6.44 6.89
N THR A 64 1.46 6.71 6.68
CA THR A 64 0.80 6.49 5.39
C THR A 64 1.41 7.40 4.32
N PHE A 65 1.73 8.65 4.65
CA PHE A 65 2.36 9.59 3.74
C PHE A 65 3.76 9.12 3.29
N SER A 66 4.57 8.59 4.22
CA SER A 66 5.88 8.02 3.88
C SER A 66 5.76 6.86 2.90
N VAL A 67 4.88 5.89 3.16
CA VAL A 67 4.65 4.75 2.28
C VAL A 67 4.11 5.19 0.92
N TYR A 68 3.12 6.10 0.90
CA TYR A 68 2.58 6.71 -0.31
C TYR A 68 3.69 7.32 -1.17
N SER A 69 4.57 8.11 -0.56
CA SER A 69 5.66 8.80 -1.26
C SER A 69 6.64 7.81 -1.90
N CYS A 70 7.01 6.75 -1.18
CA CYS A 70 7.87 5.68 -1.71
C CYS A 70 7.20 4.94 -2.88
N VAL A 71 5.94 4.54 -2.73
CA VAL A 71 5.20 3.80 -3.77
C VAL A 71 4.93 4.68 -4.99
N LYS A 72 4.66 5.97 -4.80
CA LYS A 72 4.49 6.94 -5.89
C LYS A 72 5.78 7.13 -6.68
N LEU A 73 6.92 7.21 -6.00
CA LEU A 73 8.23 7.25 -6.66
C LEU A 73 8.48 5.95 -7.45
N LEU A 74 8.23 4.78 -6.86
CA LEU A 74 8.34 3.49 -7.53
C LEU A 74 7.48 3.45 -8.81
N ASN A 75 6.19 3.81 -8.72
CA ASN A 75 5.29 3.85 -9.87
C ASN A 75 5.79 4.80 -10.96
N LYS A 76 6.27 6.00 -10.58
CA LYS A 76 6.84 6.96 -11.53
C LYS A 76 8.04 6.37 -12.26
N VAL A 77 8.96 5.73 -11.56
CA VAL A 77 10.15 5.10 -12.15
C VAL A 77 9.73 3.98 -13.11
N MET A 78 8.85 3.07 -12.67
CA MET A 78 8.35 1.97 -13.49
C MET A 78 7.69 2.46 -14.78
N VAL A 79 6.75 3.41 -14.69
CA VAL A 79 6.01 3.93 -15.84
C VAL A 79 6.92 4.69 -16.80
N THR A 80 7.83 5.53 -16.29
CA THR A 80 8.72 6.33 -17.15
C THR A 80 9.81 5.51 -17.82
N GLN A 81 10.32 4.48 -17.14
CA GLN A 81 11.39 3.62 -17.65
C GLN A 81 10.88 2.33 -18.29
N HIS A 82 9.57 2.11 -18.33
CA HIS A 82 8.94 0.88 -18.81
C HIS A 82 9.52 -0.36 -18.13
N ALA A 83 9.67 -0.29 -16.80
CA ALA A 83 10.34 -1.28 -15.96
C ALA A 83 9.40 -1.88 -14.91
N GLY A 84 9.75 -3.04 -14.38
CA GLY A 84 9.09 -3.70 -13.24
C GLY A 84 10.12 -4.14 -12.20
N VAL A 85 9.64 -4.56 -11.02
CA VAL A 85 10.50 -5.11 -9.97
C VAL A 85 10.38 -6.62 -9.94
N VAL A 86 11.51 -7.32 -10.03
CA VAL A 86 11.56 -8.77 -9.85
C VAL A 86 11.94 -9.07 -8.41
N VAL A 87 11.04 -9.73 -7.68
CA VAL A 87 11.37 -10.28 -6.37
C VAL A 87 12.26 -11.51 -6.59
N GLN A 88 13.56 -11.36 -6.32
CA GLN A 88 14.48 -12.48 -6.27
C GLN A 88 14.48 -13.06 -4.86
N SER A 89 14.48 -14.38 -4.72
CA SER A 89 14.83 -14.97 -3.44
C SER A 89 16.26 -14.52 -3.14
N ALA A 90 16.47 -13.91 -1.96
CA ALA A 90 17.80 -13.89 -1.40
C ALA A 90 18.20 -15.36 -1.32
N GLY A 91 19.12 -15.79 -2.21
CA GLY A 91 19.48 -17.20 -2.35
C GLY A 91 19.69 -17.80 -0.97
N ALA A 92 19.14 -19.00 -0.74
CA ALA A 92 19.22 -19.74 0.52
C ALA A 92 20.55 -19.44 1.21
N ALA A 93 20.52 -18.52 2.17
CA ALA A 93 21.73 -18.01 2.78
C ALA A 93 22.18 -19.09 3.75
N ALA A 94 23.03 -19.98 3.22
CA ALA A 94 23.80 -21.03 3.88
C ALA A 94 22.99 -22.11 4.62
N GLU A 95 23.30 -23.37 4.30
CA GLU A 95 23.23 -24.47 5.27
C GLU A 95 24.01 -24.13 6.55
#